data_AF-A0A7K3BLT3-F1
#
_entry.id   AF-A0A7K3BLT3-F1
#
_cell.length_a   1.000
_cell.length_b   1.000
_cell.length_c   1.000
_cell.angle_alpha   90.00
_cell.angle_beta   90.00
_cell.angle_gamma   90.00
#
_symmetry.space_group_name_H-M   'P 1'
#
loop_
_entity.id
_entity.type
_entity.pdbx_description
1 polymer ?
#
loop_
_entity_poly.entity_id
_entity_poly.type
_entity_poly.pdbx_seq_one_letter_code
_entity_poly.pdbx_strand_id
1 'polypeptide(L)'
;MRRSGDAGLWVGGHRDGYATACPGDQLYAWVEQGAKRPAGVKTPPTPPGIYVVRAQDTISAIARRLDVPWQELAAVNGIAPPYTIYPDQQLHVPGKPVLEIPPFPGTGAFVIGRRHPAVVDLDGCLIGKGFTRNNDGDGYQPGDLFTEWTRRNVADFQRATAELRSDPEGYPGPLTWKLLHS
;
A
#
# COMPACT_ATOMS: atom_id res chain seq x y z
N MET A 1 41.33 4.28 51.91
CA MET A 1 41.14 3.43 50.71
C MET A 1 41.12 1.97 51.15
N ARG A 2 39.98 1.29 51.04
CA ARG A 2 39.90 -0.18 51.18
C ARG A 2 39.18 -0.72 49.94
N ARG A 3 39.95 -1.44 49.12
CA ARG A 3 39.50 -2.29 48.01
C ARG A 3 38.96 -3.60 48.61
N SER A 4 37.85 -4.11 48.06
CA SER A 4 37.38 -5.52 47.96
C SER A 4 35.90 -5.39 47.52
N GLY A 5 35.43 -5.90 46.38
CA GLY A 5 35.67 -7.21 45.76
C GLY A 5 34.40 -8.04 45.96
N ASP A 6 33.66 -8.25 44.87
CA ASP A 6 32.35 -8.90 44.66
C ASP A 6 31.75 -9.75 45.80
N ALA A 7 30.51 -9.40 46.17
CA ALA A 7 29.64 -10.22 47.01
C ALA A 7 29.13 -11.44 46.24
N GLY A 8 29.43 -12.62 46.77
CA GLY A 8 29.06 -13.91 46.22
C GLY A 8 27.58 -14.28 46.35
N LEU A 9 27.22 -15.24 45.51
CA LEU A 9 26.02 -16.07 45.49
C LEU A 9 25.46 -16.39 46.88
N TRP A 10 24.21 -15.99 47.13
CA TRP A 10 23.40 -16.57 48.19
C TRP A 10 22.14 -17.20 47.62
N VAL A 11 22.06 -18.53 47.78
CA VAL A 11 20.90 -19.36 47.52
C VAL A 11 20.40 -19.87 48.87
N GLY A 12 19.16 -19.52 49.19
CA GLY A 12 18.37 -20.14 50.25
C GLY A 12 16.96 -19.57 50.19
N GLY A 13 15.88 -20.31 49.99
CA GLY A 13 15.64 -21.75 49.80
C GLY A 13 14.17 -21.98 50.14
N HIS A 14 13.39 -22.63 49.28
CA HIS A 14 12.09 -23.19 49.66
C HIS A 14 12.32 -24.63 50.14
N ARG A 15 11.77 -24.96 51.30
CA ARG A 15 12.10 -26.10 52.17
C ARG A 15 11.02 -27.17 52.04
N ASP A 16 10.75 -27.56 50.81
CA ASP A 16 9.68 -28.49 50.45
C ASP A 16 10.05 -29.04 49.08
N GLY A 17 10.57 -30.27 49.05
CA GLY A 17 11.15 -30.93 47.88
C GLY A 17 10.16 -31.28 46.75
N TYR A 18 9.31 -30.35 46.35
CA TYR A 18 8.51 -30.40 45.12
C TYR A 18 8.66 -29.04 44.41
N ALA A 19 9.40 -29.02 43.30
CA ALA A 19 9.25 -27.95 42.34
C ALA A 19 7.82 -28.05 41.79
N THR A 20 6.99 -27.02 42.03
CA THR A 20 5.71 -26.86 41.36
C THR A 20 5.97 -26.94 39.85
N ALA A 21 5.56 -28.06 39.26
CA ALA A 21 5.64 -28.29 37.83
C ALA A 21 4.86 -27.18 37.13
N CYS A 22 5.57 -26.25 36.49
CA CYS A 22 5.01 -25.53 35.36
C CYS A 22 4.51 -26.60 34.38
N PRO A 23 3.26 -26.54 33.87
CA PRO A 23 2.85 -27.41 32.77
C PRO A 23 3.63 -26.99 31.53
N GLY A 24 4.85 -27.50 31.40
CA GLY A 24 5.92 -26.93 30.59
C GLY A 24 6.27 -27.72 29.33
N ASP A 25 5.63 -28.85 29.05
CA ASP A 25 6.07 -29.69 27.93
C ASP A 25 5.18 -29.59 26.67
N GLN A 26 3.88 -29.30 26.81
CA GLN A 26 2.99 -29.24 25.64
C GLN A 26 3.13 -27.95 24.81
N LEU A 27 3.56 -26.84 25.44
CA LEU A 27 3.72 -25.55 24.77
C LEU A 27 5.11 -25.39 24.13
N TYR A 28 6.14 -26.01 24.70
CA TYR A 28 7.53 -25.91 24.19
C TYR A 28 7.76 -26.76 22.93
N ALA A 29 7.13 -27.94 22.83
CA ALA A 29 7.25 -28.81 21.65
C ALA A 29 6.67 -28.18 20.37
N TRP A 30 5.72 -27.24 20.49
CA TRP A 30 5.12 -26.51 19.37
C TRP A 30 6.02 -25.40 18.80
N VAL A 31 6.96 -24.89 19.60
CA VAL A 31 7.86 -23.79 19.22
C VAL A 31 9.11 -24.30 18.49
N GLU A 32 9.62 -25.49 18.84
CA GLU A 32 10.84 -26.07 18.22
C GLU A 32 10.60 -26.79 16.88
N GLN A 33 9.39 -27.30 16.62
CA GLN A 33 9.06 -28.00 15.36
C GLN A 33 8.92 -27.08 14.13
N GLY A 34 9.12 -25.77 14.29
CA GLY A 34 8.98 -24.81 13.21
C GLY A 34 7.55 -24.78 12.69
N ALA A 35 6.62 -24.29 13.51
CA ALA A 35 5.26 -24.04 13.08
C ALA A 35 5.29 -23.22 11.79
N LYS A 36 4.85 -23.84 10.69
CA LYS A 36 4.65 -23.17 9.41
C LYS A 36 3.72 -22.01 9.70
N ARG A 37 4.27 -20.79 9.78
CA ARG A 37 3.49 -19.56 9.94
C ARG A 37 2.34 -19.70 8.95
N PRO A 38 1.06 -19.76 9.38
CA PRO A 38 -0.01 -19.75 8.41
C PRO A 38 0.28 -18.52 7.57
N ALA A 39 0.59 -18.74 6.29
CA ALA A 39 0.81 -17.65 5.36
C ALA A 39 -0.41 -16.79 5.57
N GLY A 40 -0.21 -15.59 6.14
CA GLY A 40 -1.30 -14.67 6.36
C GLY A 40 -2.01 -14.64 5.04
N VAL A 41 -3.24 -15.15 5.01
CA VAL A 41 -4.07 -15.07 3.83
C VAL A 41 -4.04 -13.58 3.53
N LYS A 42 -3.34 -13.21 2.46
CA LYS A 42 -3.55 -11.92 1.83
C LYS A 42 -4.99 -12.05 1.36
N THR A 43 -5.91 -11.65 2.24
CA THR A 43 -7.32 -11.66 1.93
C THR A 43 -7.42 -10.86 0.63
N PRO A 44 -8.03 -11.41 -0.43
CA PRO A 44 -8.30 -10.60 -1.61
C PRO A 44 -9.03 -9.33 -1.11
N PRO A 45 -8.70 -8.15 -1.64
CA PRO A 45 -9.35 -6.92 -1.23
C PRO A 45 -10.85 -7.16 -1.33
N THR A 46 -11.53 -7.15 -0.17
CA THR A 46 -12.99 -7.20 -0.12
C THR A 46 -13.47 -6.04 -0.99
N PRO A 47 -14.36 -6.26 -1.96
CA PRO A 47 -14.87 -5.18 -2.79
C PRO A 47 -15.42 -4.06 -1.88
N PRO A 48 -15.30 -2.80 -2.27
CA PRO A 48 -15.93 -1.72 -1.54
C PRO A 48 -17.43 -2.02 -1.45
N GLY A 49 -17.93 -2.12 -0.21
CA GLY A 49 -19.24 -2.71 0.07
C GLY A 49 -19.73 -2.32 1.46
N ILE A 50 -20.72 -3.06 1.97
CA ILE A 50 -21.29 -2.82 3.30
C ILE A 50 -20.50 -3.62 4.34
N TYR A 51 -20.03 -2.94 5.39
CA TYR A 51 -19.48 -3.57 6.59
C TYR A 51 -20.53 -3.65 7.69
N VAL A 52 -20.75 -4.83 8.26
CA VAL A 52 -21.65 -5.01 9.42
C VAL A 52 -20.83 -4.91 10.71
N VAL A 53 -21.15 -3.91 11.53
CA VAL A 53 -20.49 -3.63 12.81
C VAL A 53 -20.66 -4.81 13.76
N ARG A 54 -19.56 -5.25 14.38
CA ARG A 54 -19.57 -6.31 15.39
C ARG A 54 -19.51 -5.72 16.80
N ALA A 55 -19.84 -6.55 17.78
CA ALA A 55 -19.62 -6.19 19.18
C ALA A 55 -18.15 -5.79 19.41
N GLN A 56 -17.94 -4.68 20.11
CA GLN A 56 -16.63 -4.07 20.40
C GLN A 56 -15.90 -3.40 19.23
N ASP A 57 -16.51 -3.33 18.04
CA ASP A 57 -15.94 -2.53 16.97
C ASP A 57 -15.97 -1.03 17.33
N THR A 58 -14.94 -0.32 16.88
CA THR A 58 -14.93 1.14 16.85
C THR A 58 -14.80 1.61 15.40
N ILE A 59 -15.33 2.78 15.09
CA ILE A 59 -15.26 3.34 13.74
C ILE A 59 -13.81 3.45 13.24
N SER A 60 -12.87 3.78 14.13
CA SER A 60 -11.44 3.86 13.83
C SER A 60 -10.79 2.51 13.59
N ALA A 61 -11.15 1.47 14.36
CA ALA A 61 -10.63 0.12 14.16
C ALA A 61 -11.15 -0.50 12.86
N ILE A 62 -12.44 -0.30 12.54
CA ILE A 62 -13.04 -0.72 11.27
C ILE A 62 -12.35 -0.01 10.12
N ALA A 63 -12.27 1.32 10.15
CA ALA A 63 -11.66 2.12 9.09
C ALA A 63 -10.21 1.69 8.82
N ARG A 64 -9.41 1.49 9.89
CA ARG A 64 -8.03 0.99 9.77
C ARG A 64 -7.95 -0.40 9.15
N ARG A 65 -8.89 -1.29 9.49
CA ARG A 65 -8.97 -2.64 8.92
C ARG A 65 -9.33 -2.61 7.42
N LEU A 66 -10.13 -1.63 7.03
CA LEU A 66 -10.59 -1.41 5.66
C LEU A 66 -9.67 -0.48 4.84
N ASP A 67 -8.60 0.02 5.46
CA ASP A 67 -7.64 0.95 4.84
C ASP A 67 -8.30 2.22 4.27
N VAL A 68 -9.31 2.75 4.99
CA VAL A 68 -10.01 4.00 4.69
C VAL A 68 -9.85 4.98 5.85
N PRO A 69 -9.86 6.31 5.60
CA PRO A 69 -9.84 7.28 6.68
C PRO A 69 -11.17 7.23 7.45
N TRP A 70 -11.09 7.10 8.78
CA TRP A 70 -12.28 6.96 9.63
C TRP A 70 -13.24 8.15 9.56
N GLN A 71 -12.72 9.34 9.25
CA GLN A 71 -13.50 10.57 9.04
C GLN A 71 -14.40 10.46 7.80
N GLU A 72 -13.88 9.89 6.71
CA GLU A 72 -14.62 9.67 5.47
C GLU A 72 -15.65 8.55 5.65
N LEU A 73 -15.26 7.47 6.34
CA LEU A 73 -16.19 6.42 6.74
C LEU A 73 -17.34 6.98 7.60
N ALA A 74 -17.04 7.88 8.54
CA ALA A 74 -18.06 8.56 9.34
C ALA A 74 -18.96 9.45 8.48
N ALA A 75 -18.37 10.28 7.61
CA ALA A 75 -19.08 11.23 6.76
C ALA A 75 -20.06 10.52 5.80
N VAL A 76 -19.59 9.48 5.09
CA VAL A 76 -20.43 8.69 4.16
C VAL A 76 -21.61 8.02 4.86
N ASN A 77 -21.44 7.68 6.14
CA ASN A 77 -22.49 7.04 6.94
C ASN A 77 -23.28 8.02 7.81
N GLY A 78 -23.08 9.34 7.66
CA GLY A 78 -23.77 10.36 8.44
C GLY A 78 -23.51 10.29 9.95
N ILE A 79 -22.37 9.71 10.36
CA ILE A 79 -22.02 9.52 11.76
C ILE A 79 -21.33 10.80 12.28
N ALA A 80 -22.01 11.52 13.16
CA ALA A 80 -21.50 12.71 13.84
C ALA A 80 -20.85 12.36 15.19
N PRO A 81 -20.06 13.28 15.79
CA PRO A 81 -19.61 13.15 17.18
C PRO A 81 -20.81 12.83 18.10
N PRO A 82 -20.70 11.84 19.01
CA PRO A 82 -19.49 11.17 19.50
C PRO A 82 -19.00 9.96 18.68
N TYR A 83 -19.43 9.81 17.43
CA TYR A 83 -19.05 8.73 16.50
C TYR A 83 -19.45 7.32 16.96
N THR A 84 -20.60 7.23 17.63
CA THR A 84 -21.16 5.98 18.13
C THR A 84 -21.65 5.11 17.00
N ILE A 85 -21.27 3.83 17.05
CA ILE A 85 -21.77 2.77 16.17
C ILE A 85 -22.31 1.62 17.02
N TYR A 86 -23.26 0.87 16.47
CA TYR A 86 -23.93 -0.22 17.16
C TYR A 86 -23.67 -1.56 16.46
N PRO A 87 -23.62 -2.68 17.18
CA PRO A 87 -23.61 -4.01 16.56
C PRO A 87 -24.76 -4.16 15.54
N ASP A 88 -24.49 -4.91 14.47
CA ASP A 88 -25.37 -5.13 13.32
C ASP A 88 -25.67 -3.89 12.45
N GLN A 89 -25.12 -2.72 12.80
CA GLN A 89 -25.19 -1.54 11.95
C GLN A 89 -24.42 -1.78 10.65
N GLN A 90 -25.04 -1.43 9.53
CA GLN A 90 -24.43 -1.46 8.22
C GLN A 90 -23.72 -0.14 7.94
N LEU A 91 -22.42 -0.21 7.68
CA LEU A 91 -21.60 0.91 7.25
C LEU A 91 -21.29 0.76 5.77
N HIS A 92 -21.67 1.77 4.99
CA HIS A 92 -21.21 1.97 3.63
C HIS A 92 -19.74 2.32 3.68
N VAL A 93 -18.89 1.39 3.25
CA VAL A 93 -17.45 1.64 3.18
C VAL A 93 -17.23 2.55 1.98
N PRO A 94 -16.69 3.77 2.16
CA PRO A 94 -16.26 4.55 1.01
C PRO A 94 -15.30 3.68 0.23
N GLY A 95 -15.55 3.51 -1.06
CA GLY A 95 -14.57 2.89 -1.91
C GLY A 95 -13.30 3.71 -1.76
N LYS A 96 -12.25 3.11 -1.19
CA LYS A 96 -10.91 3.65 -1.41
C LYS A 96 -10.85 3.88 -2.92
N PRO A 97 -10.42 5.04 -3.42
CA PRO A 97 -9.96 5.11 -4.78
C PRO A 97 -8.79 4.14 -4.81
N VAL A 98 -9.10 2.88 -5.12
CA VAL A 98 -8.13 1.97 -5.68
C VAL A 98 -7.65 2.79 -6.84
N LEU A 99 -6.38 3.17 -6.81
CA LEU A 99 -5.71 3.71 -7.97
C LEU A 99 -5.69 2.54 -8.96
N GLU A 100 -6.86 2.25 -9.52
CA GLU A 100 -7.03 1.31 -10.60
C GLU A 100 -6.26 1.97 -11.72
N ILE A 101 -5.10 1.39 -11.99
CA ILE A 101 -4.29 1.80 -13.13
C ILE A 101 -5.24 1.77 -14.33
N PRO A 102 -5.49 2.90 -14.99
CA PRO A 102 -6.44 2.94 -16.09
C PRO A 102 -6.05 1.88 -17.13
N PRO A 103 -7.02 1.23 -17.80
CA PRO A 103 -6.67 0.28 -18.84
C PRO A 103 -5.83 1.01 -19.90
N PHE A 104 -4.84 0.31 -20.44
CA PHE A 104 -4.03 0.89 -21.51
C PHE A 104 -4.95 1.28 -22.68
N PRO A 105 -4.97 2.55 -23.12
CA PRO A 105 -5.93 3.06 -24.10
C PRO A 105 -5.69 2.54 -25.53
N GLY A 106 -4.67 1.71 -25.72
CA GLY A 106 -4.20 1.23 -27.01
C GLY A 106 -3.10 2.13 -27.58
N THR A 107 -2.23 1.54 -28.41
CA THR A 107 -1.11 2.26 -29.04
C THR A 107 -1.56 3.41 -29.94
N GLY A 108 -2.75 3.29 -30.54
CA GLY A 108 -3.34 4.36 -31.35
C GLY A 108 -3.55 5.65 -30.57
N ALA A 109 -3.63 5.65 -29.23
CA ALA A 109 -3.70 6.86 -28.41
C ALA A 109 -2.42 7.70 -28.47
N PHE A 110 -1.28 7.07 -28.76
CA PHE A 110 0.06 7.67 -28.68
C PHE A 110 0.71 7.76 -30.06
N VAL A 111 0.02 8.42 -30.98
CA VAL A 111 0.52 8.72 -32.34
C VAL A 111 0.88 10.19 -32.40
N ILE A 112 2.05 10.55 -32.92
CA ILE A 112 2.50 11.94 -33.01
C ILE A 112 1.44 12.79 -33.70
N GLY A 113 1.07 13.91 -33.09
CA GLY A 113 0.06 14.83 -33.61
C GLY A 113 -1.39 14.43 -33.29
N ARG A 114 -1.63 13.27 -32.68
CA ARG A 114 -2.96 12.85 -32.26
C ARG A 114 -3.31 13.45 -30.89
N ARG A 115 -4.56 13.90 -30.76
CA ARG A 115 -5.15 14.31 -29.47
C ARG A 115 -5.87 13.14 -28.81
N HIS A 116 -5.62 12.91 -27.53
CA HIS A 116 -6.30 11.89 -26.75
C HIS A 116 -6.23 12.21 -25.25
N PRO A 117 -7.31 12.00 -24.46
CA PRO A 117 -7.31 12.28 -23.02
C PRO A 117 -6.20 11.54 -22.26
N ALA A 118 -5.88 10.31 -22.65
CA ALA A 118 -4.79 9.54 -22.04
C ALA A 118 -3.39 10.16 -22.19
N VAL A 119 -3.20 11.14 -23.09
CA VAL A 119 -1.94 11.90 -23.17
C VAL A 119 -1.82 12.86 -21.98
N VAL A 120 -2.94 13.41 -21.50
CA VAL A 120 -2.97 14.27 -20.31
C VAL A 120 -2.51 13.49 -19.09
N ASP A 121 -3.03 12.27 -18.93
CA ASP A 121 -2.66 11.35 -17.85
C ASP A 121 -1.18 10.94 -17.95
N LEU A 122 -0.73 10.60 -19.17
CA LEU A 122 0.67 10.29 -19.47
C LEU A 122 1.60 11.43 -19.03
N ASP A 123 1.28 12.65 -19.46
CA ASP A 123 2.10 13.83 -19.16
C ASP A 123 2.12 14.12 -17.66
N GLY A 124 0.97 14.00 -16.98
CA GLY A 124 0.88 14.10 -15.53
C GLY A 124 1.79 13.09 -14.82
N CYS A 125 1.80 11.84 -15.27
CA CYS A 125 2.70 10.80 -14.75
C CYS A 125 4.18 11.12 -15.01
N LEU A 126 4.54 11.59 -16.21
CA LEU A 126 5.91 11.99 -16.53
C LEU A 126 6.38 13.16 -15.66
N ILE A 127 5.53 14.18 -15.48
CA ILE A 127 5.80 15.33 -14.62
C ILE A 127 5.97 14.90 -13.17
N GLY A 128 5.05 14.12 -12.63
CA GLY A 128 5.11 13.62 -11.26
C GLY A 128 6.36 12.77 -10.98
N LYS A 129 6.88 12.09 -12.00
CA LYS A 129 8.12 11.30 -11.93
C LYS A 129 9.39 12.08 -12.33
N GLY A 130 9.27 13.34 -12.76
CA GLY A 130 10.39 14.21 -13.11
C GLY A 130 10.97 14.01 -14.52
N PHE A 131 10.28 13.30 -15.41
CA PHE A 131 10.69 13.10 -16.81
C PHE A 131 10.21 14.26 -17.70
N THR A 132 10.72 15.47 -17.42
CA THR A 132 10.29 16.73 -18.06
C THR A 132 11.39 17.42 -18.87
N ARG A 133 12.52 16.71 -19.09
CA ARG A 133 13.74 17.25 -19.70
C ARG A 133 13.49 17.80 -21.11
N ASN A 134 12.67 17.10 -21.90
CA ASN A 134 12.41 17.46 -23.29
C ASN A 134 11.16 18.34 -23.34
N ASN A 135 11.32 19.59 -23.79
CA ASN A 135 10.25 20.58 -23.94
C ASN A 135 10.66 21.65 -24.96
N ASP A 136 9.77 22.58 -25.25
CA ASP A 136 9.92 23.66 -26.24
C ASP A 136 10.65 24.91 -25.71
N GLY A 137 11.11 24.91 -24.46
CA GLY A 137 11.81 26.03 -23.81
C GLY A 137 11.03 26.71 -22.70
N ASP A 138 9.70 26.52 -22.63
CA ASP A 138 8.83 27.08 -21.59
C ASP A 138 8.51 26.07 -20.47
N GLY A 139 9.23 24.96 -20.45
CA GLY A 139 9.01 23.84 -19.54
C GLY A 139 8.02 22.81 -20.08
N TYR A 140 7.99 21.63 -19.46
CA TYR A 140 7.08 20.56 -19.90
C TYR A 140 5.74 20.68 -19.20
N GLN A 141 4.69 20.93 -19.97
CA GLN A 141 3.32 21.09 -19.49
C GLN A 141 2.44 19.94 -19.99
N PRO A 142 1.44 19.50 -19.21
CA PRO A 142 0.55 18.44 -19.64
C PRO A 142 -0.42 18.92 -20.71
N GLY A 143 -0.62 18.10 -21.74
CA GLY A 143 -1.54 18.38 -22.83
C GLY A 143 -2.27 17.14 -23.32
N ASP A 144 -3.27 17.35 -24.17
CA ASP A 144 -4.00 16.27 -24.83
C ASP A 144 -3.31 15.80 -26.13
N LEU A 145 -2.30 16.53 -26.60
CA LEU A 145 -1.60 16.27 -27.87
C LEU A 145 -0.33 15.45 -27.64
N PHE A 146 -0.23 14.28 -28.29
CA PHE A 146 1.01 13.50 -28.25
C PHE A 146 2.07 14.14 -29.15
N THR A 147 3.05 14.81 -28.56
CA THR A 147 4.11 15.54 -29.27
C THR A 147 5.41 14.74 -29.36
N GLU A 148 6.36 15.20 -30.19
CA GLU A 148 7.71 14.62 -30.21
C GLU A 148 8.44 14.85 -28.88
N TRP A 149 8.12 15.92 -28.14
CA TRP A 149 8.65 16.15 -26.79
C TRP A 149 8.14 15.11 -25.80
N THR A 150 6.83 14.84 -25.82
CA THR A 150 6.21 13.77 -25.04
C THR A 150 6.85 12.43 -25.33
N ARG A 151 7.00 12.07 -26.62
CA ARG A 151 7.67 10.82 -27.04
C ARG A 151 9.08 10.70 -26.47
N ARG A 152 9.87 11.78 -26.52
CA ARG A 152 11.24 11.79 -25.98
C ARG A 152 11.29 11.63 -24.46
N ASN A 153 10.38 12.27 -23.74
CA ASN A 153 10.26 12.09 -22.29
C ASN A 153 9.84 10.65 -21.93
N VAL A 154 8.94 10.03 -22.69
CA VAL A 154 8.61 8.60 -22.55
C VAL A 154 9.85 7.73 -22.81
N ALA A 155 10.63 8.04 -23.84
CA ALA A 155 11.85 7.28 -24.15
C ALA A 155 12.86 7.37 -22.99
N ASP A 156 13.00 8.55 -22.38
CA ASP A 156 13.87 8.74 -21.22
C ASP A 156 13.37 7.96 -20.00
N PHE A 157 12.05 7.92 -19.77
CA PHE A 157 11.44 7.04 -18.77
C PHE A 157 11.75 5.56 -19.04
N GLN A 158 11.57 5.10 -20.27
CA GLN A 158 11.84 3.71 -20.67
C GLN A 158 13.32 3.33 -20.49
N ARG A 159 14.25 4.24 -20.78
CA ARG A 159 15.70 4.01 -20.55
C ARG A 159 16.02 3.92 -19.06
N ALA A 160 15.41 4.78 -18.25
CA ALA A 160 15.61 4.80 -16.81
C ALA A 160 15.04 3.55 -16.13
N THR A 161 13.95 3.00 -16.66
CA THR A 161 13.26 1.83 -16.12
C THR A 161 13.88 0.52 -16.64
N ALA A 162 14.50 -0.27 -15.76
CA ALA A 162 15.18 -1.52 -16.14
C ALA A 162 14.27 -2.50 -16.93
N GLU A 163 12.99 -2.59 -16.57
CA GLU A 163 12.00 -3.45 -17.22
C GLU A 163 11.66 -3.05 -18.67
N LEU A 164 11.91 -1.79 -19.04
CA LEU A 164 11.54 -1.22 -20.35
C LEU A 164 12.75 -0.93 -21.24
N ARG A 165 13.97 -1.13 -20.73
CA ARG A 165 15.21 -0.68 -21.38
C ARG A 165 15.49 -1.37 -22.72
N SER A 166 14.89 -2.53 -22.98
CA SER A 166 15.04 -3.27 -24.22
C SER A 166 14.42 -2.57 -25.43
N ASP A 167 13.46 -1.66 -25.23
CA ASP A 167 12.73 -0.97 -26.30
C ASP A 167 12.34 0.49 -25.90
N PRO A 168 13.31 1.43 -25.85
CA PRO A 168 13.07 2.81 -25.45
C PRO A 168 12.75 3.72 -26.65
N GLU A 169 11.79 3.31 -27.49
CA GLU A 169 11.38 4.06 -28.68
C GLU A 169 10.50 5.28 -28.37
N GLY A 170 10.05 5.44 -27.11
CA GLY A 170 9.23 6.55 -26.66
C GLY A 170 7.74 6.40 -26.94
N TYR A 171 7.32 5.24 -27.47
CA TYR A 171 5.92 4.89 -27.61
C TYR A 171 5.45 4.06 -26.42
N PRO A 172 4.42 4.48 -25.67
CA PRO A 172 3.90 3.72 -24.55
C PRO A 172 3.24 2.41 -25.01
N GLY A 173 3.65 1.29 -24.41
CA GLY A 173 2.92 0.03 -24.44
C GLY A 173 2.19 -0.23 -23.10
N PRO A 174 1.49 -1.38 -22.97
CA PRO A 174 0.77 -1.73 -21.74
C PRO A 174 1.66 -1.73 -20.49
N LEU A 175 2.91 -2.21 -20.60
CA LEU A 175 3.86 -2.23 -19.49
C LEU A 175 4.37 -0.81 -19.15
N THR A 176 4.69 0.01 -20.14
CA THR A 176 5.06 1.42 -19.93
C THR A 176 3.95 2.16 -19.18
N TRP A 177 2.71 2.00 -19.64
CA TRP A 177 1.53 2.60 -19.03
C TRP A 177 1.34 2.14 -17.58
N LYS A 178 1.46 0.85 -17.31
CA LYS A 178 1.38 0.31 -15.95
C LYS A 178 2.42 0.92 -15.02
N LEU A 179 3.67 1.05 -15.48
CA LEU A 179 4.78 1.57 -14.68
C LEU A 179 4.73 3.10 -14.51
N LEU A 180 4.06 3.81 -15.42
CA LEU A 180 3.77 5.24 -15.26
C LEU A 180 2.75 5.49 -14.14
N HIS A 181 1.79 4.58 -13.96
CA HIS A 181 0.75 4.69 -12.94
C HIS A 181 1.04 3.94 -11.63
N SER A 182 2.19 3.25 -11.52
CA SER A 182 2.69 2.65 -10.28
C SER A 182 3.51 3.63 -9.45
#